data_AF-A0A1Y6B2R6-F1
#
_entry.id   AF-A0A1Y6B2R6-F1
#
_cell.length_a   1.000
_cell.length_b   1.000
_cell.length_c   1.000
_cell.angle_alpha   90.00
_cell.angle_beta   90.00
_cell.angle_gamma   90.00
#
_symmetry.space_group_name_H-M   'P 1'
#
loop_
_entity.id
_entity.type
_entity.pdbx_description
1 polymer ?
#
loop_
_entity_poly.entity_id
_entity_poly.type
_entity_poly.pdbx_seq_one_letter_code
_entity_poly.pdbx_strand_id
1 'polypeptide(L)'
;MLRRTALACLAAAFALAVAALQPPSAAAEEPSTWDAIHDRGSLRVGVTEAPPWFSKDPASGEWEGLGSAMGKQMAKELGVKFEPVEVTWGTAIAALQADKIDIMFVLDATPQRALAVDFPAHPMLWYALAVLARDDMKISTWDDLNKEGVKVAVRLEPNKRWRDWVNTAISYYYDTGQTQAWYEEFLRKFGVDPKSVPAIRREDW
;
A
#
# COMPACT_ATOMS: atom_id res chain seq x y z
N MET A 1 -11.81 23.13 -74.41
CA MET A 1 -12.18 22.63 -73.06
C MET A 1 -11.20 21.61 -72.47
N LEU A 2 -10.38 20.89 -73.24
CA LEU A 2 -9.46 19.85 -72.72
C LEU A 2 -8.19 20.33 -71.99
N ARG A 3 -7.82 21.62 -72.05
CA ARG A 3 -6.59 22.14 -71.41
C ARG A 3 -6.74 22.48 -69.92
N ARG A 4 -7.97 22.66 -69.43
CA ARG A 4 -8.25 23.02 -68.02
C ARG A 4 -8.36 21.80 -67.10
N THR A 5 -8.73 20.64 -67.65
CA THR A 5 -8.86 19.38 -66.92
C THR A 5 -7.51 18.70 -66.65
N ALA A 6 -6.54 18.85 -67.55
CA ALA A 6 -5.20 18.25 -67.38
C ALA A 6 -4.38 18.89 -66.24
N LEU A 7 -4.50 20.20 -66.01
CA LEU A 7 -3.83 20.88 -64.88
C LEU A 7 -4.46 20.52 -63.52
N ALA A 8 -5.76 20.24 -63.48
CA ALA A 8 -6.45 19.85 -62.25
C ALA A 8 -6.04 18.44 -61.77
N CYS A 9 -5.81 17.50 -62.69
CA CYS A 9 -5.34 16.16 -62.36
C CYS A 9 -3.88 16.12 -61.89
N LEU A 10 -3.01 16.98 -62.44
CA LEU A 10 -1.61 17.06 -61.99
C LEU A 10 -1.47 17.67 -60.58
N ALA A 11 -2.30 18.67 -60.26
CA ALA A 11 -2.33 19.27 -58.92
C ALA A 11 -2.86 18.31 -57.84
N ALA A 12 -3.85 17.48 -58.18
CA ALA A 12 -4.39 16.47 -57.28
C ALA A 12 -3.39 15.32 -57.01
N ALA A 13 -2.62 14.91 -58.02
CA ALA A 13 -1.58 13.90 -57.86
C ALA A 13 -0.39 14.39 -57.01
N PHE A 14 -0.05 15.68 -57.09
CA PHE A 14 1.01 16.26 -56.26
C PHE A 14 0.57 16.42 -54.79
N ALA A 15 -0.70 16.76 -54.53
CA ALA A 15 -1.23 16.84 -53.17
C ALA A 15 -1.27 15.47 -52.45
N LEU A 16 -1.54 14.39 -53.18
CA LEU A 16 -1.50 13.01 -52.65
C LEU A 16 -0.07 12.51 -52.37
N ALA A 17 0.92 12.97 -53.14
CA ALA A 17 2.33 12.62 -52.91
C ALA A 17 2.94 13.32 -51.68
N VAL A 18 2.48 14.53 -51.34
CA VAL A 18 2.97 15.29 -50.18
C VAL A 18 2.37 14.76 -48.86
N ALA A 19 1.16 14.19 -48.88
CA ALA A 19 0.55 13.57 -47.71
C ALA A 19 1.25 12.25 -47.28
N ALA A 20 1.95 11.57 -48.20
CA ALA A 20 2.70 10.34 -47.92
C ALA A 20 4.12 10.58 -47.37
N LEU A 21 4.56 11.85 -47.31
CA LEU A 21 5.88 12.25 -46.79
C LEU A 21 5.82 12.82 -45.36
N GLN A 22 4.65 12.77 -44.70
CA GLN A 22 4.59 13.09 -43.28
C GLN A 22 5.29 11.95 -42.52
N PRO A 23 6.38 12.23 -41.77
CA PRO A 23 6.94 11.24 -40.88
C PRO A 23 5.80 10.75 -39.97
N PRO A 24 5.74 9.45 -39.63
CA PRO A 24 4.75 8.98 -38.67
C PRO A 24 4.85 9.89 -37.46
N SER A 25 3.73 10.52 -37.09
CA SER A 25 3.65 11.24 -35.83
C SER A 25 4.06 10.22 -34.79
N ALA A 26 5.28 10.34 -34.26
CA ALA A 26 5.65 9.62 -33.07
C ALA A 26 4.61 10.08 -32.05
N ALA A 27 3.66 9.20 -31.72
CA ALA A 27 2.86 9.41 -30.54
C ALA A 27 3.89 9.60 -29.44
N ALA A 28 3.98 10.80 -28.88
CA ALA A 28 4.80 11.01 -27.70
C ALA A 28 4.28 9.97 -26.70
N GLU A 29 5.14 9.00 -26.35
CA GLU A 29 4.83 8.10 -25.24
C GLU A 29 4.53 9.01 -24.05
N GLU A 30 3.34 8.83 -23.46
CA GLU A 30 3.02 9.47 -22.20
C GLU A 30 4.18 9.18 -21.25
N PRO A 31 4.76 10.22 -20.61
CA PRO A 31 5.92 10.04 -19.75
C PRO A 31 5.61 8.96 -18.73
N SER A 32 6.52 8.00 -18.60
CA SER A 32 6.31 6.90 -17.67
C SER A 32 6.24 7.45 -16.24
N THR A 33 5.63 6.69 -15.31
CA THR A 33 5.66 7.07 -13.88
C THR A 33 7.11 7.30 -13.40
N TRP A 34 8.06 6.56 -13.95
CA TRP A 34 9.49 6.74 -13.67
C TRP A 34 9.98 8.14 -14.09
N ASP A 35 9.69 8.55 -15.33
CA ASP A 35 10.08 9.87 -15.84
C ASP A 35 9.41 10.98 -15.03
N ALA A 36 8.12 10.84 -14.75
CA ALA A 36 7.37 11.79 -13.94
C ALA A 36 7.93 11.97 -12.52
N ILE A 37 8.41 10.90 -11.88
CA ILE A 37 9.07 10.95 -10.57
C ILE A 37 10.39 11.73 -10.65
N HIS A 38 11.21 11.47 -11.67
CA HIS A 38 12.51 12.13 -11.84
C HIS A 38 12.35 13.61 -12.20
N ASP A 39 11.44 13.93 -13.10
CA ASP A 39 11.13 15.30 -13.51
C ASP A 39 10.60 16.13 -12.33
N ARG A 40 9.73 15.54 -11.51
CA ARG A 40 9.20 16.17 -10.30
C ARG A 40 10.23 16.23 -9.17
N GLY A 41 11.18 15.31 -9.14
CA GLY A 41 12.17 15.18 -8.06
C GLY A 41 11.60 14.64 -6.75
N SER A 42 10.44 13.96 -6.77
CA SER A 42 9.83 13.35 -5.59
C SER A 42 9.07 12.05 -5.88
N LEU A 43 9.16 11.09 -4.96
CA LEU A 43 8.34 9.89 -4.91
C LEU A 43 7.18 10.12 -3.92
N ARG A 44 5.96 10.20 -4.43
CA ARG A 44 4.72 10.37 -3.66
C ARG A 44 4.25 9.01 -3.13
N VAL A 45 4.40 8.79 -1.83
CA VAL A 45 4.05 7.54 -1.17
C VAL A 45 2.78 7.72 -0.35
N GLY A 46 1.77 6.90 -0.62
CA GLY A 46 0.55 6.85 0.19
C GLY A 46 0.84 6.41 1.62
N VAL A 47 0.37 7.17 2.60
CA VAL A 47 0.52 6.89 4.04
C VAL A 47 -0.82 7.03 4.76
N THR A 48 -1.03 6.27 5.83
CA THR A 48 -2.25 6.31 6.65
C THR A 48 -1.89 5.97 8.08
N GLU A 49 -2.54 6.56 9.09
CA GLU A 49 -2.23 6.26 10.49
C GLU A 49 -2.61 4.80 10.84
N ALA A 50 -1.61 3.92 10.92
CA ALA A 50 -1.78 2.49 11.12
C ALA A 50 -0.47 1.83 11.62
N PRO A 51 -0.12 1.99 12.91
CA PRO A 51 1.04 1.31 13.50
C PRO A 51 0.91 -0.23 13.41
N PRO A 52 2.02 -0.98 13.19
CA PRO A 52 3.41 -0.52 13.06
C PRO A 52 3.81 -0.16 11.60
N TRP A 53 2.85 -0.16 10.68
CA TRP A 53 3.12 0.02 9.25
C TRP A 53 3.43 1.47 8.90
N PHE A 54 2.67 2.37 9.51
CA PHE A 54 2.70 3.80 9.29
C PHE A 54 2.30 4.51 10.58
N SER A 55 3.17 5.37 11.09
CA SER A 55 2.90 6.21 12.25
C SER A 55 3.37 7.62 11.96
N LYS A 56 2.57 8.62 12.25
CA LYS A 56 2.99 10.02 12.13
C LYS A 56 3.48 10.54 13.48
N ASP A 57 4.73 10.96 13.56
CA ASP A 57 5.25 11.68 14.72
C ASP A 57 4.52 13.03 14.83
N PRO A 58 3.78 13.29 15.92
CA PRO A 58 3.03 14.53 16.08
C PRO A 58 3.91 15.77 16.28
N ALA A 59 5.16 15.60 16.72
CA ALA A 59 6.10 16.69 16.97
C ALA A 59 6.84 17.12 15.70
N SER A 60 7.38 16.16 14.94
CA SER A 60 8.12 16.45 13.70
C SER A 60 7.23 16.45 12.45
N GLY A 61 6.08 15.77 12.51
CA GLY A 61 5.24 15.49 11.33
C GLY A 61 5.80 14.40 10.42
N GLU A 62 6.92 13.78 10.78
CA GLU A 62 7.53 12.71 10.00
C GLU A 62 6.72 11.42 10.05
N TRP A 63 6.76 10.67 8.95
CA TRP A 63 6.17 9.35 8.86
C TRP A 63 7.22 8.26 9.10
N GLU A 64 6.89 7.35 10.01
CA GLU A 64 7.70 6.21 10.42
C GLU A 64 6.90 4.90 10.25
N GLY A 65 7.49 3.77 10.65
CA GLY A 65 6.94 2.43 10.42
C GLY A 65 7.45 1.78 9.14
N LEU A 66 7.15 0.48 8.97
CA LEU A 66 7.72 -0.34 7.88
C LEU A 66 7.44 0.25 6.49
N GLY A 67 6.20 0.65 6.21
CA GLY A 67 5.81 1.18 4.91
C GLY A 67 6.51 2.51 4.60
N SER A 68 6.60 3.40 5.59
CA SER A 68 7.33 4.67 5.47
C SER A 68 8.83 4.46 5.26
N ALA A 69 9.44 3.53 6.01
CA ALA A 69 10.86 3.22 5.88
C ALA A 69 11.20 2.70 4.48
N MET A 70 10.33 1.86 3.91
CA MET A 70 10.50 1.38 2.53
C MET A 70 10.33 2.48 1.49
N GLY A 71 9.34 3.36 1.66
CA GLY A 71 9.19 4.53 0.80
C GLY A 71 10.39 5.47 0.85
N LYS A 72 10.91 5.74 2.06
CA LYS A 72 12.13 6.53 2.28
C LYS A 72 13.35 5.88 1.59
N GLN A 73 13.53 4.57 1.75
CA GLN A 73 14.63 3.84 1.11
C GLN A 73 14.50 3.86 -0.42
N MET A 74 13.31 3.63 -0.97
CA MET A 74 13.09 3.65 -2.42
C MET A 74 13.37 5.05 -2.98
N ALA A 75 12.83 6.11 -2.36
CA ALA A 75 13.12 7.49 -2.78
C ALA A 75 14.63 7.79 -2.79
N LYS A 76 15.36 7.28 -1.78
CA LYS A 76 16.83 7.40 -1.71
C LYS A 76 17.53 6.69 -2.87
N GLU A 77 17.16 5.46 -3.20
CA GLU A 77 17.74 4.71 -4.33
C GLU A 77 17.45 5.39 -5.68
N LEU A 78 16.27 6.03 -5.80
CA LEU A 78 15.88 6.83 -6.95
C LEU A 78 16.56 8.20 -7.00
N GLY A 79 17.24 8.64 -5.93
CA GLY A 79 17.83 9.97 -5.85
C GLY A 79 16.81 11.12 -5.79
N VAL A 80 15.58 10.84 -5.36
CA VAL A 80 14.47 11.82 -5.26
C VAL A 80 14.01 12.01 -3.81
N LYS A 81 13.19 13.05 -3.56
CA LYS A 81 12.62 13.30 -2.23
C LYS A 81 11.50 12.30 -1.91
N PHE A 82 11.47 11.79 -0.69
CA PHE A 82 10.30 11.10 -0.14
C PHE A 82 9.19 12.12 0.15
N GLU A 83 8.02 11.93 -0.47
CA GLU A 83 6.84 12.78 -0.29
C GLU A 83 5.66 11.96 0.23
N PRO A 84 5.38 11.98 1.55
CA PRO A 84 4.24 11.27 2.09
C PRO A 84 2.94 11.98 1.72
N VAL A 85 1.97 11.23 1.20
CA VAL A 85 0.63 11.73 0.86
C VAL A 85 -0.41 10.97 1.68
N GLU A 86 -1.14 11.70 2.52
CA GLU A 86 -2.13 11.11 3.40
C GLU A 86 -3.34 10.58 2.63
N VAL A 87 -3.62 9.29 2.81
CA VAL A 87 -4.75 8.56 2.26
C VAL A 87 -5.38 7.68 3.34
N THR A 88 -6.45 6.95 3.01
CA THR A 88 -6.94 5.85 3.82
C THR A 88 -6.80 4.54 3.03
N TRP A 89 -6.91 3.40 3.71
CA TRP A 89 -6.94 2.09 3.06
C TRP A 89 -8.03 1.96 1.97
N GLY A 90 -9.13 2.70 2.14
CA GLY A 90 -10.24 2.73 1.18
C GLY A 90 -10.01 3.68 0.01
N THR A 91 -9.26 4.77 0.20
CA THR A 91 -9.04 5.79 -0.84
C THR A 91 -7.73 5.61 -1.61
N ALA A 92 -6.81 4.77 -1.14
CA ALA A 92 -5.50 4.56 -1.77
C ALA A 92 -5.57 4.18 -3.25
N ILE A 93 -6.48 3.27 -3.62
CA ILE A 93 -6.68 2.84 -5.02
C ILE A 93 -7.12 4.01 -5.89
N ALA A 94 -8.11 4.78 -5.44
CA ALA A 94 -8.58 5.95 -6.17
C ALA A 94 -7.49 7.04 -6.24
N ALA A 95 -6.64 7.16 -5.22
CA ALA A 95 -5.51 8.08 -5.23
C ALA A 95 -4.44 7.69 -6.27
N LEU A 96 -4.14 6.40 -6.43
CA LEU A 96 -3.27 5.89 -7.51
C LEU A 96 -3.87 6.21 -8.88
N GLN A 97 -5.15 5.87 -9.10
CA GLN A 97 -5.83 6.09 -10.38
C GLN A 97 -5.98 7.57 -10.75
N ALA A 98 -6.07 8.44 -9.75
CA ALA A 98 -6.15 9.89 -9.93
C ALA A 98 -4.76 10.56 -9.98
N ASP A 99 -3.67 9.79 -10.09
CA ASP A 99 -2.29 10.27 -10.12
C ASP A 99 -1.95 11.19 -8.94
N LYS A 100 -2.44 10.87 -7.74
CA LYS A 100 -2.13 11.61 -6.50
C LYS A 100 -0.97 11.01 -5.73
N ILE A 101 -0.77 9.70 -5.87
CA ILE A 101 0.35 8.95 -5.29
C ILE A 101 0.94 8.06 -6.37
N ASP A 102 2.24 7.78 -6.29
CA ASP A 102 2.92 6.88 -7.23
C ASP A 102 2.90 5.43 -6.71
N ILE A 103 2.93 5.25 -5.39
CA ILE A 103 2.97 3.93 -4.74
C ILE A 103 2.38 3.98 -3.33
N MET A 104 1.89 2.85 -2.83
CA MET A 104 1.59 2.65 -1.41
C MET A 104 2.12 1.29 -0.95
N PHE A 105 2.87 1.28 0.15
CA PHE A 105 3.36 0.04 0.76
C PHE A 105 2.32 -0.55 1.72
N VAL A 106 2.44 -1.85 2.00
CA VAL A 106 1.59 -2.58 2.97
C VAL A 106 0.09 -2.54 2.60
N LEU A 107 -0.24 -2.39 1.32
CA LEU A 107 -1.61 -2.49 0.83
C LEU A 107 -1.92 -3.93 0.43
N ASP A 108 -2.92 -4.55 1.05
CA ASP A 108 -3.31 -5.93 0.72
C ASP A 108 -3.79 -6.05 -0.72
N ALA A 109 -3.20 -6.99 -1.45
CA ALA A 109 -3.51 -7.35 -2.83
C ALA A 109 -4.78 -8.21 -2.92
N THR A 110 -5.93 -7.64 -2.53
CA THR A 110 -7.21 -8.34 -2.69
C THR A 110 -7.56 -8.46 -4.18
N PRO A 111 -8.32 -9.50 -4.60
CA PRO A 111 -8.73 -9.64 -6.00
C PRO A 111 -9.40 -8.39 -6.56
N GLN A 112 -10.22 -7.71 -5.76
CA GLN A 112 -10.91 -6.48 -6.17
C GLN A 112 -9.94 -5.33 -6.43
N ARG A 113 -8.87 -5.20 -5.64
CA ARG A 113 -7.84 -4.16 -5.84
C ARG A 113 -6.95 -4.50 -7.04
N ALA A 114 -6.59 -5.77 -7.22
CA ALA A 114 -5.77 -6.23 -8.34
C ALA A 114 -6.46 -6.07 -9.71
N LEU A 115 -7.79 -5.90 -9.76
CA LEU A 115 -8.50 -5.50 -10.97
C LEU A 115 -8.34 -4.01 -11.32
N ALA A 116 -7.90 -3.18 -10.36
CA ALA A 116 -7.89 -1.73 -10.47
C ALA A 116 -6.48 -1.12 -10.52
N VAL A 117 -5.48 -1.79 -9.93
CA VAL A 117 -4.06 -1.38 -9.91
C VAL A 117 -3.17 -2.63 -9.93
N ASP A 118 -1.91 -2.43 -10.30
CA ASP A 118 -0.90 -3.49 -10.29
C ASP A 118 -0.33 -3.72 -8.88
N PHE A 119 0.00 -4.99 -8.60
CA PHE A 119 0.73 -5.42 -7.41
C PHE A 119 1.95 -6.23 -7.82
N PRO A 120 3.05 -6.22 -7.03
CA PRO A 120 4.18 -7.09 -7.28
C PRO A 120 3.76 -8.58 -7.31
N ALA A 121 4.34 -9.35 -8.24
CA ALA A 121 4.03 -10.77 -8.39
C ALA A 121 4.31 -11.60 -7.12
N HIS A 122 5.27 -11.15 -6.31
CA HIS A 122 5.58 -11.73 -5.02
C HIS A 122 5.27 -10.72 -3.92
N PRO A 123 4.49 -11.11 -2.89
CA PRO A 123 4.22 -10.24 -1.78
C PRO A 123 5.50 -10.02 -0.96
N MET A 124 5.62 -8.80 -0.47
CA MET A 124 6.72 -8.35 0.37
C MET A 124 6.76 -9.07 1.73
N LEU A 125 5.60 -9.34 2.30
CA LEU A 125 5.46 -10.07 3.54
C LEU A 125 4.14 -10.84 3.57
N TRP A 126 4.11 -11.90 4.37
CA TRP A 126 2.89 -12.58 4.77
C TRP A 126 2.70 -12.38 6.26
N TYR A 127 1.47 -12.09 6.68
CA TYR A 127 1.13 -12.01 8.09
C TYR A 127 -0.17 -12.76 8.35
N ALA A 128 -0.28 -13.34 9.54
CA ALA A 128 -1.47 -14.08 9.93
C ALA A 128 -2.55 -13.11 10.42
N LEU A 129 -3.78 -13.32 9.96
CA LEU A 129 -4.95 -12.80 10.66
C LEU A 129 -5.24 -13.73 11.84
N ALA A 130 -5.22 -13.18 13.05
CA ALA A 130 -5.53 -13.89 14.27
C ALA A 130 -6.83 -13.37 14.88
N VAL A 131 -7.48 -14.21 15.69
CA VAL A 131 -8.63 -13.82 16.50
C VAL A 131 -8.16 -13.73 17.95
N LEU A 132 -8.37 -12.57 18.56
CA LEU A 132 -8.27 -12.44 20.00
C LEU A 132 -9.56 -12.98 20.62
N ALA A 133 -9.45 -14.04 21.41
CA ALA A 133 -10.57 -14.68 22.08
C ALA A 133 -10.38 -14.61 23.61
N ARG A 134 -11.47 -14.81 24.36
CA ARG A 134 -11.39 -14.95 25.82
C ARG A 134 -10.74 -16.27 26.19
N ASP A 135 -9.99 -16.28 27.29
CA ASP A 135 -9.29 -17.47 27.78
C ASP A 135 -10.19 -18.68 28.05
N ASP A 136 -11.46 -18.44 28.39
CA ASP A 136 -12.43 -19.52 28.66
C ASP A 136 -13.09 -20.09 27.40
N MET A 137 -12.83 -19.51 26.23
CA MET A 137 -13.30 -20.04 24.95
C MET A 137 -12.33 -21.11 24.43
N LYS A 138 -12.82 -22.33 24.27
CA LYS A 138 -12.06 -23.43 23.65
C LYS A 138 -12.10 -23.30 22.13
N ILE A 139 -11.19 -22.51 21.56
CA ILE A 139 -11.03 -22.32 20.12
C ILE A 139 -9.70 -22.92 19.69
N SER A 140 -9.74 -23.86 18.76
CA SER A 140 -8.54 -24.44 18.15
C SER A 140 -8.58 -24.40 16.63
N THR A 141 -9.77 -24.21 16.05
CA THR A 141 -10.00 -24.15 14.61
C THR A 141 -10.92 -22.98 14.26
N TRP A 142 -10.96 -22.58 13.00
CA TRP A 142 -11.90 -21.56 12.51
C TRP A 142 -13.36 -22.00 12.66
N ASP A 143 -13.64 -23.29 12.58
CA ASP A 143 -15.00 -23.84 12.75
C ASP A 143 -15.53 -23.67 14.17
N ASP A 144 -14.65 -23.53 15.17
CA ASP A 144 -15.05 -23.24 16.53
C ASP A 144 -15.66 -21.84 16.69
N LEU A 145 -15.36 -20.93 15.76
CA LEU A 145 -15.89 -19.58 15.72
C LEU A 145 -17.22 -19.48 14.95
N ASN A 146 -17.56 -20.47 14.13
CA ASN A 146 -18.77 -20.51 13.30
C ASN A 146 -19.88 -21.37 13.93
N LYS A 147 -20.17 -21.12 15.21
CA LYS A 147 -21.20 -21.85 15.98
C LYS A 147 -22.28 -20.90 16.45
N GLU A 148 -23.50 -21.41 16.57
CA GLU A 148 -24.61 -20.67 17.14
C GLU A 148 -24.26 -20.17 18.55
N GLY A 149 -24.45 -18.87 18.79
CA GLY A 149 -24.11 -18.22 20.07
C GLY A 149 -22.71 -17.60 20.14
N VAL A 150 -21.79 -17.92 19.21
CA VAL A 150 -20.50 -17.22 19.10
C VAL A 150 -20.70 -15.88 18.41
N LYS A 151 -20.24 -14.79 19.03
CA LYS A 151 -20.30 -13.44 18.47
C LYS A 151 -18.90 -12.97 18.10
N VAL A 152 -18.67 -12.73 16.81
CA VAL A 152 -17.41 -12.19 16.31
C VAL A 152 -17.58 -10.69 16.11
N ALA A 153 -16.65 -9.91 16.67
CA ALA A 153 -16.55 -8.48 16.42
C ALA A 153 -15.33 -8.21 15.53
N VAL A 154 -15.53 -7.37 14.52
CA VAL A 154 -14.45 -6.84 13.68
C VAL A 154 -14.41 -5.33 13.84
N ARG A 155 -13.24 -4.73 13.63
CA ARG A 155 -13.10 -3.27 13.66
C ARG A 155 -14.00 -2.66 12.59
N LEU A 156 -15.00 -1.89 13.01
CA LEU A 156 -15.72 -0.96 12.15
C LEU A 156 -15.10 0.42 12.35
N GLU A 157 -14.52 0.98 11.28
CA GLU A 157 -13.72 2.21 11.31
C GLU A 157 -14.38 3.48 11.90
N PRO A 158 -15.73 3.66 11.95
CA PRO A 158 -16.31 4.83 12.60
C PRO A 158 -16.48 4.69 14.13
N ASN A 159 -16.55 3.48 14.69
CA ASN A 159 -16.80 3.30 16.13
C ASN A 159 -15.51 3.02 16.91
N LYS A 160 -15.06 4.05 17.63
CA LYS A 160 -13.82 4.04 18.40
C LYS A 160 -13.88 3.15 19.65
N ARG A 161 -15.06 2.76 20.14
CA ARG A 161 -15.20 2.03 21.42
C ARG A 161 -14.45 0.70 21.45
N TRP A 162 -14.51 -0.09 20.37
CA TRP A 162 -13.79 -1.35 20.30
C TRP A 162 -12.28 -1.13 20.25
N ARG A 163 -11.82 -0.18 19.42
CA ARG A 163 -10.41 0.22 19.36
C ARG A 163 -9.90 0.70 20.72
N ASP A 164 -10.66 1.54 21.42
CA ASP A 164 -10.24 2.10 22.72
C ASP A 164 -10.16 1.02 23.79
N TRP A 165 -11.08 0.04 23.75
CA TRP A 165 -11.00 -1.14 24.60
C TRP A 165 -9.78 -2.01 24.24
N VAL A 166 -9.53 -2.29 22.95
CA VAL A 166 -8.36 -3.06 22.49
C VAL A 166 -7.07 -2.37 22.91
N ASN A 167 -6.96 -1.05 22.72
CA ASN A 167 -5.80 -0.28 23.14
C ASN A 167 -5.60 -0.39 24.65
N THR A 168 -6.64 -0.18 25.45
CA THR A 168 -6.58 -0.33 26.92
C THR A 168 -6.15 -1.74 27.32
N ALA A 169 -6.72 -2.77 26.68
CA ALA A 169 -6.42 -4.16 26.98
C ALA A 169 -4.98 -4.53 26.60
N ILE A 170 -4.53 -4.16 25.39
CA ILE A 170 -3.16 -4.40 24.94
C ILE A 170 -2.17 -3.65 25.82
N SER A 171 -2.43 -2.39 26.19
CA SER A 171 -1.59 -1.64 27.14
C SER A 171 -1.50 -2.36 28.49
N TYR A 172 -2.62 -2.83 29.03
CA TYR A 172 -2.61 -3.62 30.27
C TYR A 172 -1.76 -4.89 30.14
N TYR A 173 -1.93 -5.66 29.07
CA TYR A 173 -1.14 -6.88 28.85
C TYR A 173 0.35 -6.59 28.62
N TYR A 174 0.65 -5.46 28.00
CA TYR A 174 2.01 -4.99 27.79
C TYR A 174 2.67 -4.63 29.14
N ASP A 175 2.00 -3.76 29.92
CA ASP A 175 2.51 -3.25 31.19
C ASP A 175 2.63 -4.36 32.26
N THR A 176 1.80 -5.39 32.16
CA THR A 176 1.87 -6.59 33.03
C THR A 176 2.91 -7.62 32.55
N GLY A 177 3.54 -7.43 31.39
CA GLY A 177 4.50 -8.38 30.80
C GLY A 177 3.85 -9.63 30.21
N GLN A 178 2.51 -9.69 30.14
CA GLN A 178 1.78 -10.83 29.59
C GLN A 178 2.05 -11.01 28.09
N THR A 179 2.26 -9.91 27.35
CA THR A 179 2.66 -9.96 25.92
C THR A 179 4.00 -10.66 25.73
N GLN A 180 4.98 -10.37 26.59
CA GLN A 180 6.29 -11.03 26.58
C GLN A 180 6.14 -12.52 26.89
N ALA A 181 5.33 -12.89 27.88
CA ALA A 181 5.08 -14.30 28.21
C ALA A 181 4.49 -15.09 27.03
N TRP A 182 3.47 -14.54 26.36
CA TRP A 182 2.88 -15.15 25.17
C TRP A 182 3.87 -15.26 24.01
N TYR A 183 4.75 -14.26 23.83
CA TYR A 183 5.79 -14.30 22.81
C TYR A 183 6.81 -15.39 23.06
N GLU A 184 7.29 -15.53 24.30
CA GLU A 184 8.22 -16.60 24.67
C GLU A 184 7.58 -17.98 24.51
N GLU A 185 6.31 -18.13 24.89
CA GLU A 185 5.55 -19.37 24.69
C GLU A 185 5.42 -19.72 23.20
N PHE A 186 5.07 -18.73 22.37
CA PHE A 186 5.02 -18.88 20.92
C PHE A 186 6.35 -19.36 20.37
N LEU A 187 7.47 -18.72 20.73
CA LEU A 187 8.80 -19.10 20.25
C LEU A 187 9.15 -20.55 20.61
N ARG A 188 8.86 -20.94 21.87
CA ARG A 188 9.08 -22.33 22.33
C ARG A 188 8.26 -23.33 21.51
N LYS A 189 7.01 -23.00 21.16
CA LYS A 189 6.15 -23.84 20.31
C LYS A 189 6.76 -24.09 18.93
N PHE A 190 7.57 -23.16 18.43
CA PHE A 190 8.28 -23.28 17.15
C PHE A 190 9.74 -23.73 17.29
N GLY A 191 10.16 -24.18 18.48
CA GLY A 191 11.51 -24.67 18.74
C GLY A 191 12.59 -23.56 18.75
N VAL A 192 12.19 -22.30 18.89
CA VAL A 192 13.10 -21.16 19.00
C VAL A 192 13.37 -20.87 20.47
N ASP A 193 14.65 -20.72 20.85
CA ASP A 193 15.03 -20.31 22.20
C ASP A 193 14.65 -18.83 22.39
N PRO A 194 13.78 -18.47 23.34
CA PRO A 194 13.39 -17.07 23.53
C PRO A 194 14.55 -16.14 23.90
N LYS A 195 15.65 -16.66 24.45
CA LYS A 195 16.85 -15.86 24.71
C LYS A 195 17.63 -15.50 23.45
N SER A 196 17.38 -16.19 22.34
CA SER A 196 18.06 -15.96 21.05
C SER A 196 17.42 -14.85 20.23
N VAL A 197 16.24 -14.36 20.63
CA VAL A 197 15.51 -13.31 19.92
C VAL A 197 15.24 -12.12 20.85
N PRO A 198 15.23 -10.89 20.32
CA PRO A 198 14.94 -9.71 21.14
C PRO A 198 13.58 -9.82 21.84
N ALA A 199 13.50 -9.34 23.07
CA ALA A 199 12.23 -9.22 23.79
C ALA A 199 11.26 -8.28 23.05
N ILE A 200 9.97 -8.48 23.27
CA ILE A 200 8.95 -7.51 22.86
C ILE A 200 9.30 -6.18 23.56
N ARG A 201 9.51 -5.15 22.75
CA ARG A 201 9.70 -3.78 23.18
C ARG A 201 8.49 -2.95 22.77
N ARG A 202 8.06 -2.05 23.66
CA ARG A 202 7.07 -1.04 23.38
C ARG A 202 7.86 -0.05 22.56
N GLU A 203 7.38 0.25 21.37
CA GLU A 203 7.91 1.41 20.69
C GLU A 203 7.48 2.61 21.55
N ASP A 204 8.47 3.30 22.12
CA ASP A 204 8.26 4.50 22.94
C ASP A 204 7.98 5.67 21.99
N TRP A 205 6.76 5.76 21.48
CA TRP A 205 6.23 6.93 20.79
C TRP A 205 5.09 7.57 21.58
#